data_AF-A0A5R9DT07-F1
#
_entry.id   AF-A0A5R9DT07-F1
#
_cell.length_a   1.000
_cell.length_b   1.000
_cell.length_c   1.000
_cell.angle_alpha   90.00
_cell.angle_beta   90.00
_cell.angle_gamma   90.00
#
_symmetry.space_group_name_H-M   'P 1'
#
loop_
_entity.id
_entity.type
_entity.pdbx_description
1 polymer ?
#
loop_
_entity_poly.entity_id
_entity_poly.type
_entity_poly.pdbx_seq_one_letter_code
_entity_poly.pdbx_strand_id
1 'polypeptide(L)'
;MNPIMLTSFGYLHLPTDADGHPVPPTADRIEDVRERLRDPAAARDILDLDGRDPRVQAVVLATPGATELLDNLTAYALLPAGPRHIAIGCAGGKHRACALVELLAQRLLQRDVPVAVEHRHAHLPRVLKASR
;
A
#
# COMPACT_ATOMS: atom_id res chain seq x y z
N MET A 1 2.22 23.60 -5.93
CA MET A 1 2.42 22.74 -4.74
C MET A 1 3.08 21.46 -5.22
N ASN A 2 4.11 20.96 -4.54
CA ASN A 2 4.74 19.70 -4.96
C ASN A 2 3.78 18.55 -4.64
N PRO A 3 3.63 17.55 -5.54
CA PRO A 3 2.77 16.42 -5.31
C PRO A 3 3.24 15.60 -4.09
N ILE A 4 2.31 15.06 -3.32
CA ILE A 4 2.61 14.06 -2.29
C ILE A 4 2.97 12.75 -2.99
N MET A 5 4.15 12.20 -2.69
CA MET A 5 4.54 10.88 -3.18
C MET A 5 3.80 9.80 -2.39
N LEU A 6 3.16 8.87 -3.08
CA LEU A 6 2.50 7.70 -2.52
C LEU A 6 3.16 6.44 -3.07
N THR A 7 3.82 5.66 -2.22
CA THR A 7 4.53 4.46 -2.64
C THR A 7 3.89 3.20 -2.08
N SER A 8 3.62 2.20 -2.91
CA SER A 8 3.33 0.85 -2.44
C SER A 8 4.53 -0.07 -2.59
N PHE A 9 4.75 -0.94 -1.60
CA PHE A 9 5.84 -1.91 -1.65
C PHE A 9 5.49 -3.24 -0.98
N GLY A 10 6.34 -4.23 -1.24
CA GLY A 10 6.26 -5.59 -0.71
C GLY A 10 7.48 -5.92 0.14
N TYR A 11 7.30 -6.22 1.42
CA TYR A 11 8.38 -6.55 2.36
C TYR A 11 9.22 -7.76 1.93
N LEU A 12 8.62 -8.75 1.26
CA LEU A 12 9.32 -9.96 0.81
C LEU A 12 10.26 -9.73 -0.38
N HIS A 13 10.24 -8.54 -0.97
CA HIS A 13 11.12 -8.15 -2.08
C HIS A 13 12.16 -7.10 -1.68
N LEU A 14 12.14 -6.63 -0.43
CA LEU A 14 13.09 -5.63 0.03
C LEU A 14 14.47 -6.25 0.30
N PRO A 15 15.56 -5.51 0.10
CA PRO A 15 16.85 -5.88 0.66
C PRO A 15 16.75 -5.94 2.19
N THR A 16 17.59 -6.76 2.80
CA THR A 16 17.68 -6.86 4.26
C THR A 16 18.92 -6.15 4.79
N ASP A 17 18.84 -5.64 6.01
CA ASP A 17 20.00 -5.17 6.75
C ASP A 17 20.87 -6.34 7.24
N ALA A 18 21.91 -6.01 8.02
CA ALA A 18 22.86 -6.99 8.56
C ALA A 18 22.21 -8.02 9.49
N ASP A 19 21.08 -7.66 10.13
CA ASP A 19 20.32 -8.53 11.04
C ASP A 19 19.23 -9.33 10.30
N GLY A 20 19.13 -9.17 8.97
CA GLY A 20 18.16 -9.87 8.14
C GLY A 20 16.76 -9.24 8.14
N HIS A 21 16.60 -8.00 8.63
CA HIS A 21 15.33 -7.28 8.59
C HIS A 21 15.15 -6.53 7.26
N PRO A 22 13.96 -6.59 6.64
CA PRO A 22 13.70 -5.87 5.40
C PRO A 22 13.77 -4.36 5.60
N VAL A 23 14.48 -3.65 4.72
CA VAL A 23 14.69 -2.19 4.78
C VAL A 23 13.61 -1.46 3.96
N PRO A 24 12.61 -0.81 4.60
CA PRO A 24 11.54 -0.13 3.89
C PRO A 24 12.03 1.13 3.16
N PRO A 25 11.24 1.68 2.21
CA PRO A 25 11.54 2.99 1.63
C PRO A 25 11.56 4.08 2.71
N THR A 26 12.44 5.07 2.57
CA THR A 26 12.33 6.32 3.33
C THR A 26 11.05 7.03 2.92
N ALA A 27 10.22 7.38 3.89
CA ALA A 27 9.01 8.20 3.72
C ALA A 27 8.73 8.93 5.04
N ASP A 28 7.95 10.01 5.01
CA ASP A 28 7.54 10.72 6.24
C ASP A 28 6.62 9.82 7.10
N ARG A 29 5.85 8.94 6.44
CA ARG A 29 5.02 7.92 7.09
C ARG A 29 5.05 6.61 6.34
N ILE A 30 5.26 5.51 7.07
CA ILE A 30 5.28 4.15 6.55
C ILE A 30 4.23 3.32 7.29
N GLU A 31 3.28 2.74 6.56
CA GLU A 31 2.25 1.86 7.11
C GLU A 31 2.52 0.40 6.72
N ASP A 32 2.80 -0.44 7.72
CA ASP A 32 2.85 -1.89 7.55
C ASP A 32 1.46 -2.51 7.77
N VAL A 33 0.91 -3.12 6.72
CA VAL A 33 -0.42 -3.74 6.76
C VAL A 33 -0.39 -5.27 6.70
N ARG A 34 0.79 -5.90 6.87
CA ARG A 34 0.95 -7.37 6.76
C ARG A 34 0.02 -8.14 7.69
N GLU A 35 -0.01 -7.75 8.97
CA GLU A 35 -0.79 -8.42 10.01
C GLU A 35 -2.15 -7.74 10.28
N ARG A 36 -2.30 -6.48 9.86
CA ARG A 36 -3.48 -5.65 10.17
C ARG A 36 -4.65 -5.87 9.21
N LEU A 37 -4.37 -6.25 7.97
CA LEU A 37 -5.39 -6.46 6.93
C LEU A 37 -5.35 -7.88 6.42
N ARG A 38 -6.52 -8.52 6.33
CA ARG A 38 -6.71 -9.89 5.82
C ARG A 38 -6.07 -10.04 4.43
N ASP A 39 -5.47 -11.21 4.20
CA ASP A 39 -4.91 -11.52 2.89
C ASP A 39 -6.04 -11.78 1.87
N PRO A 40 -6.13 -11.00 0.78
CA PRO A 40 -7.08 -11.25 -0.30
C PRO A 40 -6.86 -12.60 -1.02
N ALA A 41 -5.76 -13.31 -0.77
CA ALA A 41 -5.47 -14.60 -1.40
C ALA A 41 -6.54 -15.70 -1.20
N ALA A 42 -7.50 -15.51 -0.30
CA ALA A 42 -8.68 -16.38 -0.17
C ALA A 42 -9.63 -16.28 -1.39
N ALA A 43 -9.65 -15.15 -2.09
CA ALA A 43 -10.40 -14.93 -3.32
C ALA A 43 -9.55 -15.40 -4.52
N ARG A 44 -9.83 -16.63 -5.00
CA ARG A 44 -9.04 -17.30 -6.04
C ARG A 44 -9.04 -16.55 -7.39
N ASP A 45 -10.09 -15.78 -7.65
CA ASP A 45 -10.36 -15.07 -8.90
C ASP A 45 -9.58 -13.75 -9.06
N ILE A 46 -8.87 -13.30 -8.02
CA ILE A 46 -8.10 -12.04 -8.04
C ILE A 46 -6.59 -12.24 -7.93
N LEU A 47 -6.10 -13.48 -7.87
CA LEU A 47 -4.69 -13.79 -7.59
C LEU A 47 -3.70 -13.27 -8.65
N ASP A 48 -4.14 -13.21 -9.90
CA ASP A 48 -3.32 -12.72 -11.01
C ASP A 48 -3.43 -11.21 -11.22
N LEU A 49 -4.43 -10.59 -10.60
CA LEU A 49 -4.67 -9.14 -10.64
C LEU A 49 -3.75 -8.41 -9.66
N ASP A 50 -3.73 -7.09 -9.73
CA ASP A 50 -3.04 -6.26 -8.74
C ASP A 50 -3.98 -5.16 -8.21
N GLY A 51 -3.47 -4.38 -7.26
CA GLY A 51 -4.26 -3.36 -6.57
C GLY A 51 -4.81 -2.24 -7.44
N ARG A 52 -4.46 -2.16 -8.73
CA ARG A 52 -5.09 -1.23 -9.68
C ARG A 52 -6.44 -1.73 -10.17
N ASP A 53 -6.68 -3.04 -10.12
CA ASP A 53 -7.97 -3.63 -10.51
C ASP A 53 -9.04 -3.33 -9.45
N PRO A 54 -10.21 -2.77 -9.83
CA PRO A 54 -11.29 -2.46 -8.90
C PRO A 54 -11.77 -3.65 -8.07
N ARG A 55 -11.66 -4.89 -8.57
CA ARG A 55 -12.03 -6.11 -7.83
C ARG A 55 -11.10 -6.33 -6.65
N VAL A 56 -9.80 -6.11 -6.83
CA VAL A 56 -8.81 -6.20 -5.74
C VAL A 56 -9.08 -5.08 -4.73
N GLN A 57 -9.35 -3.86 -5.20
CA GLN A 57 -9.68 -2.73 -4.32
C GLN A 57 -10.92 -3.01 -3.47
N ALA A 58 -11.98 -3.59 -4.05
CA ALA A 58 -13.19 -3.95 -3.34
C ALA A 58 -12.92 -4.99 -2.24
N VAL A 59 -12.12 -6.03 -2.51
CA VAL A 59 -11.74 -7.03 -1.51
C VAL A 59 -10.91 -6.41 -0.38
N VAL A 60 -9.97 -5.52 -0.70
CA VAL A 60 -9.15 -4.83 0.29
C VAL A 60 -10.01 -3.90 1.17
N LEU A 61 -10.92 -3.12 0.57
CA LEU A 61 -11.84 -2.24 1.30
C LEU A 61 -12.82 -2.99 2.20
N ALA A 62 -13.23 -4.20 1.82
CA ALA A 62 -14.09 -5.06 2.64
C ALA A 62 -13.36 -5.65 3.87
N THR A 63 -12.08 -5.33 4.06
CA THR A 63 -11.34 -5.74 5.26
C THR A 63 -11.56 -4.73 6.39
N PRO A 64 -11.97 -5.17 7.60
CA PRO A 64 -12.09 -4.30 8.77
C PRO A 64 -10.82 -3.48 8.99
N GLY A 65 -10.95 -2.17 9.22
CA GLY A 65 -9.83 -1.26 9.43
C GLY A 65 -9.25 -0.64 8.15
N ALA A 66 -9.60 -1.12 6.95
CA ALA A 66 -9.06 -0.56 5.69
C ALA A 66 -9.57 0.86 5.43
N THR A 67 -10.87 1.10 5.62
CA THR A 67 -11.48 2.43 5.44
C THR A 67 -10.96 3.40 6.48
N GLU A 68 -10.88 2.99 7.74
CA GLU A 68 -10.38 3.81 8.85
C GLU A 68 -8.91 4.18 8.64
N LEU A 69 -8.09 3.26 8.11
CA LEU A 69 -6.72 3.56 7.73
C LEU A 69 -6.66 4.64 6.63
N LEU A 70 -7.48 4.50 5.58
CA LEU A 70 -7.53 5.49 4.50
C LEU A 70 -8.01 6.86 4.99
N ASP A 71 -9.00 6.89 5.89
CA ASP A 71 -9.49 8.13 6.50
C ASP A 71 -8.38 8.84 7.28
N ASN A 72 -7.63 8.10 8.10
CA ASN A 72 -6.51 8.62 8.88
C ASN A 72 -5.38 9.16 7.98
N LEU A 73 -5.01 8.42 6.93
CA LEU A 73 -3.96 8.86 5.99
C LEU A 73 -4.41 10.08 5.18
N THR A 74 -5.69 10.14 4.81
CA THR A 74 -6.27 11.31 4.14
C THR A 74 -6.20 12.54 5.06
N ALA A 75 -6.61 12.40 6.32
CA ALA A 75 -6.54 13.49 7.29
C ALA A 75 -5.10 13.98 7.52
N TYR A 76 -4.13 13.05 7.61
CA TYR A 76 -2.72 13.38 7.74
C TYR A 76 -2.18 14.15 6.51
N ALA A 77 -2.58 13.74 5.30
CA ALA A 77 -2.20 14.38 4.05
C ALA A 77 -2.74 15.82 3.91
N LEU A 78 -3.84 16.15 4.57
CA LEU A 78 -4.48 17.46 4.53
C LEU A 78 -3.96 18.45 5.58
N LEU A 79 -3.05 18.03 6.46
CA LEU A 79 -2.47 18.93 7.44
C LEU A 79 -1.66 20.05 6.74
N PRO A 80 -1.61 21.28 7.31
CA PRO A 80 -0.81 22.36 6.74
C PRO A 80 0.69 22.02 6.61
N ALA A 81 1.22 21.21 7.53
CA ALA A 81 2.57 20.67 7.51
C ALA A 81 2.59 19.18 7.09
N GLY A 82 1.63 18.79 6.23
CA GLY A 82 1.43 17.41 5.80
C GLY A 82 2.66 16.75 5.15
N PRO A 83 2.59 15.43 4.93
CA PRO A 83 3.69 14.65 4.40
C PRO A 83 4.02 15.04 2.95
N ARG A 84 5.29 14.88 2.61
CA ARG A 84 5.77 14.84 1.22
C ARG A 84 5.75 13.42 0.67
N HIS A 85 5.83 12.41 1.54
CA HIS A 85 5.88 11.01 1.14
C HIS A 85 5.18 10.10 2.14
N ILE A 86 4.22 9.32 1.67
CA ILE A 86 3.58 8.22 2.39
C ILE A 86 3.90 6.91 1.69
N ALA A 87 4.34 5.90 2.42
CA ALA A 87 4.57 4.55 1.90
C ALA A 87 3.68 3.53 2.61
N ILE A 88 3.12 2.58 1.86
CA ILE A 88 2.31 1.49 2.39
C ILE A 88 2.94 0.16 1.97
N GLY A 89 3.21 -0.71 2.95
CA GLY A 89 3.87 -2.00 2.77
C GLY A 89 2.94 -3.17 3.10
N CYS A 90 2.89 -4.16 2.21
CA CYS A 90 2.30 -5.47 2.53
C CYS A 90 3.32 -6.59 2.25
N ALA A 91 2.92 -7.86 2.30
CA ALA A 91 3.88 -8.96 2.12
C ALA A 91 4.55 -8.91 0.73
N GLY A 92 3.78 -8.97 -0.36
CA GLY A 92 4.30 -9.00 -1.73
C GLY A 92 4.19 -7.66 -2.49
N GLY A 93 3.46 -6.67 -1.97
CA GLY A 93 3.27 -5.38 -2.63
C GLY A 93 2.24 -5.35 -3.77
N LYS A 94 1.80 -6.53 -4.25
CA LYS A 94 0.87 -6.68 -5.39
C LYS A 94 -0.57 -6.26 -5.12
N HIS A 95 -1.16 -6.68 -4.00
CA HIS A 95 -2.58 -6.49 -3.72
C HIS A 95 -2.84 -5.36 -2.73
N ARG A 96 -2.77 -5.65 -1.42
CA ARG A 96 -3.17 -4.74 -0.32
C ARG A 96 -2.52 -3.36 -0.41
N ALA A 97 -1.19 -3.32 -0.47
CA ALA A 97 -0.46 -2.05 -0.50
C ALA A 97 -0.76 -1.24 -1.77
N CYS A 98 -0.75 -1.89 -2.94
CA CYS A 98 -1.07 -1.23 -4.21
C CYS A 98 -2.49 -0.66 -4.19
N ALA A 99 -3.48 -1.45 -3.76
CA ALA A 99 -4.87 -1.02 -3.69
C ALA A 99 -5.08 0.16 -2.72
N LEU A 100 -4.49 0.11 -1.53
CA LEU A 100 -4.59 1.21 -0.57
C LEU A 100 -3.98 2.51 -1.10
N VAL A 101 -2.84 2.42 -1.81
CA VAL A 101 -2.21 3.60 -2.42
C VAL A 101 -3.08 4.18 -3.52
N GLU A 102 -3.66 3.36 -4.39
CA GLU A 102 -4.59 3.81 -5.43
C GLU A 102 -5.84 4.48 -4.83
N LEU A 103 -6.42 3.88 -3.80
CA LEU A 103 -7.59 4.42 -3.11
C LEU A 103 -7.27 5.73 -2.36
N LEU A 104 -6.09 5.84 -1.75
CA LEU A 104 -5.64 7.07 -1.11
C LEU A 104 -5.39 8.17 -2.16
N ALA A 105 -4.76 7.83 -3.29
CA ALA A 105 -4.52 8.75 -4.39
C ALA A 105 -5.85 9.33 -4.92
N GLN A 106 -6.84 8.47 -5.16
CA GLN A 106 -8.18 8.89 -5.58
C GLN A 106 -8.82 9.87 -4.58
N ARG A 107 -8.76 9.57 -3.28
CA ARG A 107 -9.33 10.44 -2.23
C ARG A 107 -8.65 11.81 -2.15
N LEU A 108 -7.33 11.86 -2.37
CA LEU A 108 -6.56 13.10 -2.34
C LEU A 108 -6.79 13.94 -3.60
N LEU A 109 -6.84 13.31 -4.77
CA LEU A 109 -7.17 13.99 -6.03
C LEU A 109 -8.58 14.59 -6.00
N GLN A 110 -9.56 13.90 -5.40
CA GLN A 110 -10.92 14.43 -5.18
C GLN A 110 -10.97 15.67 -4.27
N ARG A 111 -9.88 15.98 -3.57
CA ARG A 111 -9.74 17.14 -2.67
C ARG A 111 -8.72 18.14 -3.21
N ASP A 112 -8.43 18.07 -4.51
CA ASP A 112 -7.47 18.93 -5.20
C ASP A 112 -6.03 18.87 -4.63
N VAL A 113 -5.68 17.77 -3.94
CA VAL A 113 -4.32 17.52 -3.46
C VAL A 113 -3.54 16.77 -4.55
N PRO A 114 -2.48 17.37 -5.13
CA PRO A 114 -1.69 16.70 -6.16
C PRO A 114 -0.91 15.52 -5.55
N VAL A 115 -0.90 14.40 -6.26
CA VAL A 115 -0.18 13.18 -5.83
C VAL A 115 0.65 12.60 -6.99
N ALA A 116 1.73 11.91 -6.64
CA ALA A 116 2.49 11.06 -7.53
C ALA A 116 2.50 9.64 -6.96
N VAL A 117 2.27 8.63 -7.79
CA VAL A 117 2.10 7.23 -7.34
C VAL A 117 3.24 6.36 -7.87
N GLU A 118 3.82 5.55 -6.98
CA GLU A 118 4.83 4.54 -7.33
C GLU A 118 4.42 3.17 -6.77
N HIS A 119 4.41 2.14 -7.60
CA HIS A 119 4.17 0.76 -7.18
C HIS A 119 5.40 -0.12 -7.41
N ARG A 120 6.27 -0.22 -6.41
CA ARG A 120 7.59 -0.86 -6.55
C ARG A 120 7.52 -2.33 -6.94
N HIS A 121 6.57 -3.07 -6.38
CA HIS A 121 6.51 -4.53 -6.50
C HIS A 121 5.19 -5.06 -7.05
N ALA A 122 4.30 -4.19 -7.56
CA ALA A 122 2.98 -4.65 -8.03
C ALA A 122 3.05 -5.55 -9.27
N HIS A 123 4.10 -5.39 -10.08
CA HIS A 123 4.35 -6.18 -11.28
C HIS A 123 5.05 -7.53 -10.99
N LEU A 124 5.50 -7.76 -9.76
CA LEU A 124 6.25 -8.97 -9.41
C LEU A 124 5.32 -10.14 -9.12
N PRO A 125 5.79 -11.38 -9.33
CA PRO A 125 5.04 -12.57 -8.96
C PRO A 125 4.87 -12.65 -7.44
N ARG A 126 3.81 -13.34 -7.00
CA ARG A 126 3.58 -13.57 -5.57
C ARG A 126 4.69 -14.44 -5.00
N VAL A 127 5.34 -13.95 -3.95
CA VAL A 127 6.26 -14.77 -3.15
C VAL A 127 5.43 -15.70 -2.28
N LEU A 128 5.54 -17.00 -2.55
CA LEU A 128 5.02 -18.03 -1.65
C LEU A 128 6.07 -18.23 -0.56
N LYS A 129 5.75 -17.91 0.70
CA LYS A 129 6.58 -18.38 1.81
C LYS A 129 6.50 -19.91 1.78
N ALA A 130 7.65 -20.59 1.70
CA ALA A 130 7.68 -22.01 1.98
C ALA A 130 7.10 -22.22 3.38
N SER A 131 6.05 -23.04 3.49
CA SER A 131 5.53 -23.49 4.78
C SER A 131 6.70 -24.07 5.56
N ARG A 132 7.03 -23.46 6.70
CA ARG A 132 7.86 -24.12 7.71
C ARG A 132 7.01 -25.13 8.46
#